data_AF-Q75MY0-F1
#
_entry.id   AF-Q75MY0-F1
#
_cell.length_a   1.000
_cell.length_b   1.000
_cell.length_c   1.000
_cell.angle_alpha   90.00
_cell.angle_beta   90.00
_cell.angle_gamma   90.00
#
_symmetry.space_group_name_H-M   'P 1'
#
loop_
_entity.id
_entity.type
_entity.pdbx_description
1 polymer ?
#
loop_
_entity_poly.entity_id
_entity_poly.type
_entity_poly.pdbx_seq_one_letter_code
_entity_poly.pdbx_strand_id
1 'polypeptide(L)'
;MSLHQFLLEPITCHAWNRDRTQIALSPNNHEVHIYKKNGSQWVKAHELKEHNGHITGIDWAPKSDRIVTCGADRNAYVWSQKDGVWKPTLVILRINRAATFVKWSPLENKFAVGSGARLISVCYFESENDWWVSKHIKKPIRSTVLSLDWHPNNVLLAAGSCDFKC
;
A
#
# COMPACT_ATOMS: atom_id res chain seq x y z
N MET A 1 -11.51 -26.67 2.96
CA MET A 1 -11.49 -25.19 3.00
C MET A 1 -10.70 -24.79 4.23
N SER A 2 -9.54 -24.13 4.09
CA SER A 2 -8.75 -23.67 5.24
C SER A 2 -9.13 -22.22 5.55
N LEU A 3 -10.05 -22.03 6.50
CA LEU A 3 -10.42 -20.71 7.01
C LEU A 3 -9.57 -20.40 8.25
N HIS A 4 -9.00 -19.20 8.32
CA HIS A 4 -8.37 -18.68 9.53
C HIS A 4 -8.98 -17.33 9.86
N GLN A 5 -9.39 -17.16 11.11
CA GLN A 5 -9.97 -15.91 11.61
C GLN A 5 -8.89 -15.16 12.39
N PHE A 6 -8.39 -14.06 11.84
CA PHE A 6 -7.39 -13.22 12.50
C PHE A 6 -8.01 -12.30 13.58
N LEU A 7 -9.23 -11.82 13.33
CA LEU A 7 -9.98 -10.88 14.17
C LEU A 7 -11.49 -10.94 13.83
N LEU A 8 -12.32 -10.18 14.56
CA LEU A 8 -13.78 -10.12 14.35
C LEU A 8 -14.19 -8.97 13.42
N GLU A 9 -13.40 -7.90 13.39
CA GLU A 9 -13.57 -6.75 12.52
C GLU A 9 -13.15 -7.04 11.07
N PRO A 10 -13.51 -6.18 10.10
CA PRO A 10 -13.07 -6.33 8.72
C PRO A 10 -11.55 -6.28 8.56
N ILE A 11 -11.02 -7.09 7.64
CA ILE A 11 -9.69 -6.85 7.08
C ILE A 11 -9.87 -5.90 5.89
N THR A 12 -9.46 -4.64 6.03
CA THR A 12 -9.70 -3.62 4.99
C THR A 12 -8.80 -3.83 3.77
N CYS A 13 -7.59 -4.29 3.99
CA CYS A 13 -6.60 -4.58 2.96
C CYS A 13 -5.55 -5.55 3.50
N HIS A 14 -4.88 -6.26 2.59
CA HIS A 14 -3.82 -7.21 2.93
C HIS A 14 -2.79 -7.32 1.79
N ALA A 15 -1.59 -7.77 2.14
CA ALA A 15 -0.54 -8.12 1.19
C ALA A 15 0.32 -9.26 1.72
N TRP A 16 0.84 -10.08 0.80
CA TRP A 16 1.72 -11.20 1.11
C TRP A 16 3.16 -10.85 0.77
N ASN A 17 4.10 -11.30 1.59
CA ASN A 17 5.50 -11.27 1.19
C ASN A 17 5.80 -12.28 0.07
N ARG A 18 7.01 -12.24 -0.48
CA ARG A 18 7.42 -13.03 -1.66
C ARG A 18 7.15 -14.54 -1.52
N ASP A 19 7.57 -15.11 -0.40
CA ASP A 19 7.52 -16.57 -0.16
C ASP A 19 6.21 -17.02 0.49
N ARG A 20 5.28 -16.08 0.73
CA ARG A 20 3.98 -16.31 1.38
C ARG A 20 4.10 -16.89 2.78
N THR A 21 5.22 -16.65 3.46
CA THR A 21 5.38 -17.02 4.88
C THR A 21 4.81 -15.97 5.83
N GLN A 22 4.63 -14.74 5.34
CA GLN A 22 4.09 -13.62 6.10
C GLN A 22 2.95 -12.91 5.35
N ILE A 23 1.96 -12.48 6.10
CA ILE A 23 0.85 -11.65 5.62
C ILE A 23 0.78 -10.36 6.44
N ALA A 24 0.75 -9.23 5.74
CA ALA A 24 0.44 -7.92 6.29
C ALA A 24 -1.05 -7.66 6.09
N LEU A 25 -1.76 -7.23 7.12
CA LEU A 25 -3.18 -6.89 7.04
C LEU A 25 -3.51 -5.69 7.92
N SER A 26 -4.53 -4.92 7.55
CA SER A 26 -5.07 -3.87 8.43
C SER A 26 -6.39 -4.32 9.06
N PRO A 27 -6.48 -4.35 10.40
CA PRO A 27 -7.66 -4.79 11.14
C PRO A 27 -8.69 -3.65 11.31
N ASN A 28 -9.06 -3.00 10.20
CA ASN A 28 -10.00 -1.87 10.17
C ASN A 28 -9.60 -0.69 11.08
N ASN A 29 -8.30 -0.44 11.26
CA ASN A 29 -7.77 0.65 12.08
C ASN A 29 -6.61 1.37 11.37
N HIS A 30 -5.81 2.14 12.13
CA HIS A 30 -4.67 2.90 11.62
C HIS A 30 -3.34 2.12 11.66
N GLU A 31 -3.38 0.80 11.82
CA GLU A 31 -2.21 -0.06 11.99
C GLU A 31 -2.16 -1.16 10.92
N VAL A 32 -0.95 -1.65 10.65
CA VAL A 32 -0.73 -2.91 9.91
C VAL A 32 -0.19 -3.95 10.87
N HIS A 33 -0.83 -5.11 10.92
CA HIS A 33 -0.36 -6.26 11.67
C HIS A 33 0.27 -7.24 10.67
N ILE A 34 1.52 -7.64 10.93
CA ILE A 34 2.20 -8.68 10.14
C ILE A 34 2.16 -9.98 10.92
N TYR A 35 1.56 -11.00 10.32
CA TYR A 35 1.51 -12.35 10.85
C TYR A 35 2.47 -13.25 10.09
N LYS A 36 3.18 -14.11 10.82
CA LYS A 36 4.04 -15.15 10.29
C LYS A 36 3.44 -16.52 10.58
N LYS A 37 3.53 -17.43 9.62
CA LYS A 37 3.09 -18.81 9.82
C LYS A 37 4.15 -19.58 10.62
N ASN A 38 3.76 -20.18 11.73
CA ASN A 38 4.56 -21.11 12.51
C ASN A 38 3.83 -22.45 12.61
N GLY A 39 4.21 -23.42 11.78
CA GLY A 39 3.49 -24.69 11.63
C GLY A 39 2.05 -24.48 11.11
N SER A 40 1.06 -24.82 11.94
CA SER A 40 -0.37 -24.63 11.65
C SER A 40 -0.95 -23.31 12.16
N GLN A 41 -0.18 -22.54 12.94
CA GLN A 41 -0.67 -21.31 13.59
C GLN A 41 -0.11 -20.05 12.94
N TRP A 42 -0.89 -18.97 13.01
CA TRP A 42 -0.45 -17.63 12.66
C TRP A 42 -0.11 -16.86 13.92
N VAL A 43 1.11 -16.31 13.97
CA VAL A 43 1.60 -15.53 15.10
C VAL A 43 1.89 -14.12 14.63
N LYS A 44 1.40 -13.12 15.36
CA LYS A 44 1.69 -11.70 15.07
C LYS A 44 3.17 -11.45 15.34
N ALA A 45 3.91 -11.10 14.31
CA ALA A 45 5.35 -10.86 14.36
C ALA A 45 5.68 -9.37 14.48
N HIS A 46 4.93 -8.51 13.79
CA HIS A 46 5.17 -7.07 13.80
C HIS A 46 3.87 -6.26 13.78
N GLU A 47 4.01 -5.01 14.19
CA GLU A 47 2.94 -4.03 14.23
C GLU A 47 3.50 -2.67 13.74
N LEU A 48 2.87 -2.10 12.72
CA LEU A 48 3.33 -0.89 12.04
C LEU A 48 2.35 0.24 12.38
N LYS A 49 2.80 1.25 13.13
CA LYS A 49 1.96 2.29 13.75
C LYS A 49 2.43 3.71 13.41
N GLU A 50 2.20 4.16 12.19
CA GLU A 50 2.57 5.53 11.77
C GLU A 50 1.40 6.30 11.13
N HIS A 51 0.35 5.59 10.69
CA HIS A 51 -0.84 6.24 10.17
C HIS A 51 -1.69 6.82 11.30
N ASN A 52 -2.32 7.97 11.03
CA ASN A 52 -3.27 8.64 11.93
C ASN A 52 -4.73 8.48 11.46
N GLY A 53 -4.97 7.59 10.50
CA GLY A 53 -6.30 7.29 9.96
C GLY A 53 -6.34 5.88 9.40
N HIS A 54 -7.54 5.41 9.07
CA HIS A 54 -7.71 4.04 8.57
C HIS A 54 -6.82 3.74 7.36
N ILE A 55 -6.17 2.59 7.39
CA ILE A 55 -5.37 2.10 6.26
C ILE A 55 -6.32 1.52 5.22
N THR A 56 -6.18 2.01 4.00
CA THR A 56 -7.06 1.67 2.87
C THR A 56 -6.35 0.82 1.82
N GLY A 57 -5.01 0.82 1.82
CA GLY A 57 -4.23 0.00 0.91
C GLY A 57 -2.90 -0.42 1.53
N ILE A 58 -2.52 -1.67 1.25
CA ILE A 58 -1.22 -2.27 1.58
C ILE A 58 -0.76 -3.01 0.34
N ASP A 59 0.51 -2.87 -0.02
CA ASP A 59 1.15 -3.72 -1.01
C ASP A 59 2.58 -4.05 -0.60
N TRP A 60 3.03 -5.28 -0.88
CA TRP A 60 4.33 -5.78 -0.44
C TRP A 60 5.18 -6.13 -1.66
N ALA A 61 6.27 -5.39 -1.84
CA ALA A 61 7.20 -5.56 -2.94
C ALA A 61 8.03 -6.85 -2.74
N PRO A 62 7.90 -7.86 -3.63
CA PRO A 62 8.49 -9.18 -3.40
C PRO A 62 10.02 -9.26 -3.57
N LYS A 63 10.68 -8.32 -4.27
CA LYS A 63 12.14 -8.35 -4.45
C LYS A 63 12.86 -7.51 -3.42
N SER A 64 12.37 -6.30 -3.14
CA SER A 64 13.00 -5.38 -2.20
C SER A 64 12.56 -5.58 -0.74
N ASP A 65 11.56 -6.44 -0.51
CA ASP A 65 10.95 -6.69 0.80
C ASP A 65 10.48 -5.40 1.50
N ARG A 66 9.90 -4.49 0.70
CA ARG A 66 9.35 -3.23 1.18
C ARG A 66 7.83 -3.31 1.19
N ILE A 67 7.22 -2.75 2.22
CA ILE A 67 5.76 -2.60 2.27
C ILE A 67 5.45 -1.15 1.94
N VAL A 68 4.42 -0.91 1.14
CA VAL A 68 3.82 0.42 1.01
C VAL A 68 2.43 0.39 1.60
N THR A 69 2.10 1.42 2.38
CA THR A 69 0.77 1.62 2.96
C THR A 69 0.24 2.99 2.58
N CYS A 70 -1.07 3.10 2.42
CA CYS A 70 -1.76 4.38 2.27
C CYS A 70 -3.03 4.43 3.10
N GLY A 71 -3.44 5.62 3.53
CA GLY A 71 -4.56 5.76 4.45
C GLY A 71 -5.43 7.02 4.27
N ALA A 72 -6.47 7.07 5.09
CA ALA A 72 -7.42 8.18 5.17
C ALA A 72 -6.78 9.48 5.68
N ASP A 73 -5.64 9.39 6.35
CA ASP A 73 -4.81 10.51 6.80
C ASP A 73 -4.11 11.26 5.66
N ARG A 74 -4.27 10.78 4.41
CA ARG A 74 -3.72 11.35 3.15
C ARG A 74 -2.22 11.09 2.97
N ASN A 75 -1.63 10.24 3.81
CA ASN A 75 -0.24 9.89 3.73
C ASN A 75 -0.05 8.53 3.07
N ALA A 76 1.16 8.30 2.57
CA ALA A 76 1.67 6.97 2.31
C ALA A 76 3.00 6.81 3.03
N TYR A 77 3.29 5.59 3.46
CA TYR A 77 4.58 5.24 4.02
C TYR A 77 5.18 4.07 3.25
N VAL A 78 6.47 4.17 2.95
CA VAL A 78 7.27 3.03 2.52
C VAL A 78 8.00 2.50 3.74
N TRP A 79 7.74 1.25 4.06
CA TRP A 79 8.34 0.54 5.17
C TRP A 79 9.47 -0.33 4.66
N SER A 80 10.62 -0.20 5.30
CA SER A 80 11.80 -1.03 5.06
C SER A 80 12.24 -1.68 6.36
N GLN A 81 12.73 -2.91 6.29
CA GLN A 81 13.27 -3.59 7.44
C GLN A 81 14.76 -3.27 7.61
N LYS A 82 15.17 -2.92 8.83
CA LYS A 82 16.57 -2.80 9.23
C LYS A 82 16.73 -3.47 10.59
N ASP A 83 17.64 -4.44 10.69
CA ASP A 83 17.91 -5.20 11.91
C ASP A 83 16.64 -5.85 12.53
N GLY A 84 15.76 -6.39 11.66
CA GLY A 84 14.50 -7.00 12.08
C GLY A 84 13.36 -6.02 12.39
N VAL A 85 13.62 -4.71 12.40
CA VAL A 85 12.64 -3.67 12.73
C VAL A 85 12.16 -2.97 11.46
N TRP A 86 10.84 -2.83 11.32
CA TRP A 86 10.22 -2.06 10.25
C TRP A 86 10.30 -0.57 10.55
N LYS A 87 10.86 0.21 9.62
CA LYS A 87 10.96 1.67 9.71
C LYS A 87 10.16 2.33 8.60
N PRO A 88 9.24 3.26 8.92
CA PRO A 88 8.50 4.01 7.93
C PRO A 88 9.35 5.12 7.32
N THR A 89 9.14 5.39 6.04
CA THR A 89 9.57 6.61 5.34
C THR A 89 8.34 7.28 4.78
N LEU A 90 8.08 8.53 5.17
CA LEU A 90 6.93 9.30 4.69
C LEU A 90 7.08 9.60 3.19
N VAL A 91 5.99 9.40 2.44
CA VAL A 91 5.88 9.80 1.04
C VAL A 91 4.85 10.91 0.90
N ILE A 92 5.31 12.08 0.40
CA ILE A 92 4.43 13.23 0.18
C ILE A 92 3.64 13.03 -1.12
N LEU A 93 2.39 12.58 -0.98
CA LEU A 93 1.48 12.32 -2.10
C LEU A 93 0.94 13.59 -2.78
N ARG A 94 1.01 14.74 -2.09
CA ARG A 94 0.46 16.05 -2.52
C ARG A 94 -1.04 15.97 -2.86
N ILE A 95 -1.81 15.26 -2.03
CA ILE A 95 -3.27 15.11 -2.12
C ILE A 95 -3.98 15.81 -0.95
N ASN A 96 -5.22 16.23 -1.16
CA ASN A 96 -6.04 16.93 -0.16
C ASN A 96 -7.28 16.13 0.29
N ARG A 97 -7.33 14.83 -0.07
CA ARG A 97 -8.37 13.86 0.29
C ARG A 97 -7.71 12.51 0.57
N ALA A 98 -8.44 11.60 1.21
CA ALA A 98 -7.96 10.27 1.57
C ALA A 98 -7.29 9.53 0.38
N ALA A 99 -6.23 8.78 0.67
CA ALA A 99 -5.74 7.75 -0.22
C ALA A 99 -6.64 6.51 -0.09
N THR A 100 -6.87 5.81 -1.18
CA THR A 100 -7.89 4.76 -1.27
C THR A 100 -7.34 3.41 -1.69
N PHE A 101 -6.22 3.40 -2.41
CA PHE A 101 -5.60 2.17 -2.90
C PHE A 101 -4.14 2.42 -3.22
N VAL A 102 -3.29 1.40 -3.10
CA VAL A 102 -1.87 1.48 -3.47
C VAL A 102 -1.39 0.18 -4.11
N LYS A 103 -0.52 0.30 -5.13
CA LYS A 103 0.17 -0.83 -5.76
C LYS A 103 1.59 -0.49 -6.17
N TRP A 104 2.54 -1.35 -5.78
CA TRP A 104 3.88 -1.39 -6.34
C TRP A 104 3.82 -1.75 -7.82
N SER A 105 4.72 -1.15 -8.59
CA SER A 105 4.95 -1.53 -9.96
C SER A 105 5.80 -2.82 -10.04
N PRO A 106 5.71 -3.61 -11.13
CA PRO A 106 6.41 -4.90 -11.26
C PRO A 106 7.94 -4.87 -11.10
N LEU A 107 8.58 -3.73 -11.39
CA LEU A 107 10.02 -3.54 -11.18
C LEU A 107 10.35 -2.93 -9.81
N GLU A 108 9.35 -2.63 -8.98
CA GLU A 108 9.51 -2.12 -7.62
C GLU A 108 10.29 -0.80 -7.54
N ASN A 109 10.39 -0.08 -8.65
CA ASN A 109 11.05 1.23 -8.76
C ASN A 109 10.07 2.40 -8.60
N LYS A 110 8.77 2.11 -8.58
CA LYS A 110 7.69 3.07 -8.31
C LYS A 110 6.45 2.36 -7.79
N PHE A 111 5.53 3.12 -7.24
CA PHE A 111 4.19 2.66 -6.87
C PHE A 111 3.14 3.71 -7.26
N ALA A 112 1.89 3.31 -7.39
CA ALA A 112 0.77 4.19 -7.67
C ALA A 112 -0.21 4.21 -6.51
N VAL A 113 -0.73 5.40 -6.18
CA VAL A 113 -1.72 5.62 -5.13
C VAL A 113 -2.97 6.27 -5.71
N GLY A 114 -4.11 5.61 -5.56
CA GLY A 114 -5.42 6.17 -5.87
C GLY A 114 -5.91 7.06 -4.73
N SER A 115 -6.71 8.09 -5.06
CA SER A 115 -7.22 9.02 -4.05
C SER A 115 -8.62 9.54 -4.38
N GLY A 116 -9.35 9.93 -3.32
CA GLY A 116 -10.54 10.77 -3.42
C GLY A 116 -10.28 12.18 -3.97
N ALA A 117 -9.02 12.57 -4.16
CA ALA A 117 -8.61 13.81 -4.82
C ALA A 117 -8.75 13.76 -6.35
N ARG A 118 -9.37 12.70 -6.90
CA ARG A 118 -9.65 12.51 -8.33
C ARG A 118 -8.36 12.47 -9.16
N LEU A 119 -7.34 11.84 -8.62
CA LEU A 119 -6.03 11.71 -9.24
C LEU A 119 -5.33 10.44 -8.76
N ILE A 120 -4.30 10.04 -9.49
CA ILE A 120 -3.36 8.98 -9.12
C ILE A 120 -2.01 9.63 -8.87
N SER A 121 -1.39 9.34 -7.73
CA SER A 121 -0.01 9.72 -7.43
C SER A 121 0.91 8.56 -7.78
N VAL A 122 1.80 8.74 -8.77
CA VAL A 122 2.88 7.81 -9.09
C VAL A 122 4.13 8.27 -8.37
N CYS A 123 4.60 7.46 -7.42
CA CYS A 123 5.70 7.77 -6.54
C CYS A 123 6.95 6.95 -6.89
N TYR A 124 8.11 7.59 -6.93
CA TYR A 124 9.40 6.94 -7.16
C TYR A 124 10.47 7.56 -6.25
N PHE A 125 11.53 6.81 -5.97
CA PHE A 125 12.62 7.26 -5.11
C PHE A 125 13.71 7.93 -5.96
N GLU A 126 14.15 9.10 -5.53
CA GLU A 126 15.23 9.84 -6.18
C GLU A 126 16.50 9.76 -5.31
N SER A 127 17.43 8.90 -5.73
CA SER A 127 18.63 8.55 -4.94
C SER A 127 19.59 9.72 -4.72
N GLU A 128 19.61 10.70 -5.62
CA GLU A 128 20.47 11.89 -5.49
C GLU A 128 20.09 12.76 -4.29
N ASN A 129 18.81 12.75 -3.92
CA ASN A 129 18.22 13.61 -2.90
C ASN A 129 17.65 12.82 -1.71
N ASP A 130 17.81 11.48 -1.71
CA ASP A 130 17.36 10.55 -0.66
C ASP A 130 15.88 10.70 -0.25
N TRP A 131 14.99 10.92 -1.22
CA TRP A 131 13.58 11.20 -0.95
C TRP A 131 12.62 10.63 -2.01
N TRP A 132 11.36 10.48 -1.61
CA TRP A 132 10.28 10.04 -2.49
C TRP A 132 9.62 11.22 -3.19
N VAL A 133 9.55 11.15 -4.51
CA VAL A 133 8.89 12.14 -5.38
C VAL A 133 7.58 11.57 -5.89
N SER A 134 6.54 12.40 -5.99
CA SER A 134 5.24 12.02 -6.57
C SER A 134 4.96 12.81 -7.86
N LYS A 135 4.48 12.14 -8.91
CA LYS A 135 3.89 12.75 -10.12
C LYS A 135 2.40 12.41 -10.21
N HIS A 136 1.58 13.33 -10.69
CA HIS A 136 0.11 13.16 -10.69
C HIS A 136 -0.43 12.85 -12.08
N ILE A 137 -1.30 11.85 -12.17
CA ILE A 137 -2.20 11.61 -13.30
C ILE A 137 -3.57 12.17 -12.89
N LYS A 138 -4.03 13.23 -13.55
CA LYS A 138 -5.27 13.96 -13.19
C LYS A 138 -6.38 13.82 -14.23
N LYS A 139 -6.16 14.30 -15.45
CA LYS A 139 -7.17 14.24 -16.51
C LYS A 139 -7.13 12.86 -17.18
N PRO A 140 -8.27 12.23 -17.51
CA PRO A 140 -9.65 12.72 -17.41
C PRO A 140 -10.42 12.29 -16.14
N ILE A 141 -9.75 11.82 -15.07
CA ILE A 141 -10.38 11.25 -13.87
C ILE A 141 -11.30 12.29 -13.19
N ARG A 142 -12.56 11.93 -12.96
CA ARG A 142 -13.58 12.85 -12.41
C ARG A 142 -14.08 12.49 -11.02
N SER A 143 -13.72 11.31 -10.50
CA SER A 143 -14.16 10.85 -9.19
C SER A 143 -13.05 10.09 -8.46
N THR A 144 -13.39 9.55 -7.28
CA THR A 144 -12.48 8.77 -6.45
C THR A 144 -11.96 7.55 -7.22
N VAL A 145 -10.64 7.36 -7.22
CA VAL A 145 -10.01 6.13 -7.74
C VAL A 145 -10.13 5.04 -6.68
N LEU A 146 -10.64 3.87 -7.04
CA LEU A 146 -10.91 2.77 -6.11
C LEU A 146 -9.95 1.59 -6.26
N SER A 147 -9.39 1.37 -7.44
CA SER A 147 -8.52 0.24 -7.73
C SER A 147 -7.47 0.62 -8.75
N LEU A 148 -6.32 -0.04 -8.67
CA LEU A 148 -5.18 0.13 -9.56
C LEU A 148 -4.57 -1.23 -9.88
N ASP A 149 -4.11 -1.43 -11.11
CA ASP A 149 -3.30 -2.59 -11.47
C ASP A 149 -2.27 -2.25 -12.53
N TRP A 150 -1.00 -2.63 -12.29
CA TRP A 150 0.09 -2.33 -13.19
C TRP A 150 0.21 -3.39 -14.27
N HIS A 151 0.34 -2.97 -15.52
CA HIS A 151 0.71 -3.87 -16.59
C HIS A 151 2.14 -4.43 -16.37
N PRO A 152 2.43 -5.68 -16.76
CA PRO A 152 3.74 -6.30 -16.57
C PRO A 152 4.93 -5.52 -17.15
N ASN A 153 4.70 -4.66 -18.14
CA ASN A 153 5.71 -3.78 -18.73
C ASN A 153 6.16 -2.63 -17.81
N ASN A 154 5.59 -2.49 -16.61
CA ASN A 154 5.97 -1.49 -15.62
C ASN A 154 5.70 -0.04 -16.06
N VAL A 155 4.85 0.18 -17.07
CA VAL A 155 4.54 1.50 -17.62
C VAL A 155 3.04 1.75 -17.63
N LEU A 156 2.26 0.86 -18.22
CA LEU A 156 0.80 1.02 -18.27
C LEU A 156 0.19 0.71 -16.90
N LEU A 157 -0.84 1.45 -16.55
CA LEU A 157 -1.55 1.37 -15.27
C LEU A 157 -3.05 1.45 -15.55
N ALA A 158 -3.79 0.41 -15.16
CA ALA A 158 -5.25 0.42 -15.17
C ALA A 158 -5.78 1.07 -13.89
N ALA A 159 -6.91 1.79 -13.98
CA ALA A 159 -7.48 2.49 -12.84
C ALA A 159 -9.02 2.49 -12.85
N GLY A 160 -9.64 1.84 -11.86
CA GLY A 160 -11.09 1.90 -11.67
C GLY A 160 -11.50 3.11 -10.84
N SER A 161 -12.52 3.86 -11.27
CA SER A 161 -12.94 5.11 -10.63
C SER A 161 -14.47 5.22 -10.47
N CYS A 162 -14.92 5.97 -9.46
CA CYS A 162 -16.35 6.20 -9.17
C CYS A 162 -17.08 7.06 -10.23
N ASP A 163 -16.42 7.46 -11.32
CA ASP A 163 -17.06 8.09 -12.48
C ASP A 163 -17.52 7.08 -13.54
N PHE A 164 -17.60 5.80 -13.15
CA PHE A 164 -18.03 4.67 -13.98
C PHE A 164 -17.09 4.39 -15.17
N LYS A 165 -15.79 4.67 -14.98
CA LYS A 165 -14.72 4.40 -15.96
C LYS A 165 -13.61 3.52 -15.38
N CYS A 166 -12.93 2.81 -16.29
CA CYS A 166 -11.72 2.03 -16.08
C CYS A 166 -10.60 2.50 -17.02
#